data_AF-A0A5C7ZVF1-F1
#
_entry.id   AF-A0A5C7ZVF1-F1
#
_cell.length_a   1.000
_cell.length_b   1.000
_cell.length_c   1.000
_cell.angle_alpha   90.00
_cell.angle_beta   90.00
_cell.angle_gamma   90.00
#
_symmetry.space_group_name_H-M   'P 1'
#
loop_
_entity.id
_entity.type
_entity.pdbx_description
1 polymer ?
#
loop_
_entity_poly.entity_id
_entity_poly.type
_entity_poly.pdbx_seq_one_letter_code
_entity_poly.pdbx_strand_id
1 'polypeptide(L)'
;MSGWRAICLICSASLSTPVCAEPPLQGLLTLPDVFGETPCEPFEPKDIALHASAASASRIGRIHVAQPWTMLGEGACTGLRVEVDLESSPAQGGELPARELDYETPAAIVLEAQPPWYRVQMPTGSAWLLASTRDHYHPLAELLTDGLSYIAAPDLVTWDHPQGKPSASSWPVGTPVNVRDARVFADTLWLRVEILSHSVCDAPRATDRAGQRLAARTYRQRRAVDLVLLARLLKAAAEWSPCSKPRPENRPAICSPVMMMSSSGTKQLDRNNQW
;
A
#
# COMPACT_ATOMS: atom_id res chain seq x y z
N MET A 1 -1.56 -49.21 -10.99
CA MET A 1 -2.73 -48.31 -10.94
C MET A 1 -3.11 -48.17 -9.48
N SER A 2 -2.58 -47.16 -8.82
CA SER A 2 -2.53 -47.06 -7.35
C SER A 2 -3.41 -45.89 -6.94
N GLY A 3 -4.56 -46.21 -6.34
CA GLY A 3 -5.57 -45.23 -5.94
C GLY A 3 -5.12 -44.38 -4.76
N TRP A 4 -5.33 -43.07 -4.87
CA TRP A 4 -5.14 -42.12 -3.79
C TRP A 4 -6.47 -41.97 -3.05
N ARG A 5 -6.45 -42.24 -1.73
CA ARG A 5 -7.55 -41.90 -0.81
C ARG A 5 -7.21 -40.56 -0.17
N ALA A 6 -7.97 -39.51 -0.49
CA ALA A 6 -7.97 -38.27 0.27
C ALA A 6 -9.00 -38.39 1.40
N ILE A 7 -8.54 -38.31 2.64
CA ILE A 7 -9.39 -38.20 3.82
C ILE A 7 -9.75 -36.72 3.96
N CYS A 8 -11.02 -36.42 3.70
CA CYS A 8 -11.62 -35.12 3.94
C CYS A 8 -11.97 -35.05 5.43
N LEU A 9 -11.22 -34.27 6.22
CA LEU A 9 -11.61 -33.94 7.60
C LEU A 9 -12.69 -32.86 7.52
N ILE A 10 -13.94 -33.31 7.66
CA ILE A 10 -15.11 -32.45 7.87
C ILE A 10 -14.97 -31.86 9.27
N CYS A 11 -14.65 -30.57 9.35
CA CYS A 11 -14.84 -29.80 10.57
C CYS A 11 -16.28 -29.28 10.57
N SER A 12 -17.11 -29.86 11.43
CA SER A 12 -18.49 -29.45 11.66
C SER A 12 -18.56 -28.07 12.34
N ALA A 13 -19.17 -27.13 11.62
CA ALA A 13 -19.92 -25.95 12.04
C ALA A 13 -19.62 -25.30 13.40
N SER A 14 -19.07 -24.09 13.32
CA SER A 14 -19.73 -22.92 13.92
C SER A 14 -19.92 -21.90 12.80
N LEU A 15 -21.17 -21.58 12.49
CA LEU A 15 -21.56 -20.54 11.54
C LEU A 15 -21.21 -19.17 12.16
N SER A 16 -19.93 -18.85 12.23
CA SER A 16 -19.52 -17.47 12.04
C SER A 16 -19.85 -17.16 10.59
N THR A 17 -20.66 -16.14 10.34
CA THR A 17 -20.69 -15.52 9.02
C THR A 17 -19.23 -15.39 8.57
N PRO A 18 -18.86 -15.78 7.34
CA PRO A 18 -17.59 -15.31 6.84
C PRO A 18 -17.70 -13.80 6.96
N VAL A 19 -16.95 -13.21 7.89
CA VAL A 19 -16.45 -11.87 7.69
C VAL A 19 -15.84 -12.00 6.30
N CYS A 20 -16.55 -11.48 5.30
CA CYS A 20 -16.07 -11.46 3.93
C CYS A 20 -14.76 -10.70 4.04
N ALA A 21 -13.67 -11.44 4.17
CA ALA A 21 -12.35 -10.87 4.27
C ALA A 21 -12.23 -10.03 3.02
N GLU A 22 -12.01 -8.73 3.21
CA GLU A 22 -11.80 -7.85 2.07
C GLU A 22 -10.73 -8.51 1.18
N PRO A 23 -10.98 -8.58 -0.14
CA PRO A 23 -10.01 -9.18 -1.04
C PRO A 23 -8.65 -8.54 -0.78
N PRO A 24 -7.59 -9.35 -0.66
CA PRO A 24 -6.29 -8.82 -0.30
C PRO A 24 -5.83 -7.81 -1.36
N LEU A 25 -5.18 -6.73 -0.91
CA LEU A 25 -4.47 -5.80 -1.77
C LEU A 25 -3.60 -6.57 -2.77
N GLN A 26 -3.81 -6.35 -4.07
CA GLN A 26 -3.01 -6.97 -5.14
C GLN A 26 -1.93 -6.03 -5.68
N GLY A 27 -2.12 -4.72 -5.57
CA GLY A 27 -1.18 -3.71 -6.05
C GLY A 27 -1.76 -2.31 -6.01
N LEU A 28 -1.06 -1.38 -6.65
CA LEU A 28 -1.47 0.01 -6.80
C LEU A 28 -1.58 0.38 -8.28
N LEU A 29 -2.50 1.28 -8.63
CA LEU A 29 -2.68 1.77 -9.99
C LEU A 29 -2.56 3.30 -10.00
N THR A 30 -1.59 3.83 -10.76
CA THR A 30 -1.53 5.28 -10.99
C THR A 30 -2.70 5.72 -11.84
N LEU A 31 -3.27 6.88 -11.52
CA LEU A 31 -4.39 7.47 -12.27
C LEU A 31 -4.10 8.94 -12.59
N PRO A 32 -3.23 9.23 -13.59
CA PRO A 32 -2.80 10.60 -13.87
C PRO A 32 -3.94 11.57 -14.23
N ASP A 33 -5.08 11.05 -14.71
CA ASP A 33 -6.29 11.84 -14.98
C ASP A 33 -6.95 12.44 -13.72
N VAL A 34 -6.68 11.90 -12.53
CA VAL A 34 -7.25 12.42 -11.26
C VAL A 34 -6.19 12.76 -10.21
N PHE A 35 -4.97 12.24 -10.35
CA PHE A 35 -3.86 12.51 -9.44
C PHE A 35 -2.75 13.39 -10.02
N GLY A 36 -2.73 13.58 -11.35
CA GLY A 36 -1.60 14.19 -12.06
C GLY A 36 -0.47 13.18 -12.34
N GLU A 37 0.42 13.53 -13.27
CA GLU A 37 1.61 12.72 -13.60
C GLU A 37 2.71 12.86 -12.55
N THR A 38 2.84 14.07 -11.98
CA THR A 38 3.82 14.38 -10.94
C THR A 38 3.17 15.13 -9.77
N PRO A 39 3.66 14.93 -8.53
CA PRO A 39 3.17 15.68 -7.39
C PRO A 39 3.35 17.18 -7.60
N CYS A 40 2.35 17.97 -7.20
CA CYS A 40 2.38 19.42 -7.26
C CYS A 40 2.55 20.03 -8.67
N GLU A 41 2.19 19.31 -9.72
CA GLU A 41 2.11 19.86 -11.07
C GLU A 41 0.64 20.11 -11.46
N PRO A 42 0.32 21.26 -12.08
CA PRO A 42 -1.00 21.48 -12.66
C PRO A 42 -1.31 20.43 -13.72
N PHE A 43 -2.50 19.85 -13.68
CA PHE A 43 -3.01 18.93 -14.69
C PHE A 43 -4.47 19.26 -15.00
N GLU A 44 -4.97 18.77 -16.15
CA GLU A 44 -6.38 18.87 -16.52
C GLU A 44 -7.10 17.60 -16.06
N PRO A 45 -7.96 17.66 -15.03
CA PRO A 45 -8.63 16.48 -14.52
C PRO A 45 -9.59 15.87 -15.54
N LYS A 46 -9.66 14.54 -15.58
CA LYS A 46 -10.67 13.81 -16.32
C LYS A 46 -11.35 12.77 -15.45
N ASP A 47 -12.66 12.68 -15.60
CA ASP A 47 -13.46 11.68 -14.92
C ASP A 47 -13.10 10.27 -15.44
N ILE A 48 -12.98 9.33 -14.51
CA ILE A 48 -12.75 7.91 -14.83
C ILE A 48 -14.04 7.14 -14.55
N ALA A 49 -14.56 6.44 -15.54
CA ALA A 49 -15.78 5.65 -15.39
C ALA A 49 -15.54 4.41 -14.50
N LEU A 50 -16.50 4.15 -13.61
CA LEU A 50 -16.53 2.94 -12.79
C LEU A 50 -17.61 1.99 -13.30
N HIS A 51 -17.32 0.71 -13.29
CA HIS A 51 -18.12 -0.37 -13.87
C HIS A 51 -18.39 -1.48 -12.85
N ALA A 52 -19.54 -2.14 -12.98
CA ALA A 52 -19.90 -3.26 -12.11
C ALA A 52 -19.03 -4.52 -12.35
N SER A 53 -18.55 -4.71 -13.58
CA SER A 53 -17.71 -5.84 -13.96
C SER A 53 -16.77 -5.49 -15.11
N ALA A 54 -15.65 -6.20 -15.23
CA ALA A 54 -14.73 -6.08 -16.36
C ALA A 54 -15.35 -6.45 -17.72
N ALA A 55 -16.44 -7.23 -17.71
CA ALA A 55 -17.11 -7.70 -18.92
C ALA A 55 -18.26 -6.77 -19.38
N SER A 56 -18.58 -5.73 -18.62
CA SER A 56 -19.76 -4.90 -18.87
C SER A 56 -19.39 -3.43 -19.07
N ALA A 57 -19.95 -2.83 -20.12
CA ALA A 57 -19.90 -1.38 -20.33
C ALA A 57 -20.84 -0.61 -19.37
N SER A 58 -21.62 -1.30 -18.52
CA SER A 58 -22.53 -0.64 -17.57
C SER A 58 -21.74 0.14 -16.54
N ARG A 59 -21.81 1.47 -16.68
CA ARG A 59 -21.28 2.40 -15.69
C ARG A 59 -22.13 2.35 -14.43
N ILE A 60 -21.48 2.44 -13.28
CA ILE A 60 -22.11 2.52 -11.95
C ILE A 60 -21.68 3.78 -11.19
N GLY A 61 -20.71 4.53 -11.72
CA GLY A 61 -20.16 5.70 -11.06
C GLY A 61 -19.01 6.34 -11.81
N ARG A 62 -18.29 7.21 -11.12
CA ARG A 62 -17.03 7.80 -11.58
C ARG A 62 -16.10 8.14 -10.44
N ILE A 63 -14.82 8.20 -10.75
CA ILE A 63 -13.80 8.89 -9.98
C ILE A 63 -13.63 10.28 -10.60
N HIS A 64 -13.57 11.33 -9.78
CA HIS A 64 -13.36 12.69 -10.23
C HIS A 64 -12.56 13.52 -9.22
N VAL A 65 -11.99 14.65 -9.67
CA VAL A 65 -11.32 15.61 -8.79
C VAL A 65 -12.36 16.55 -8.19
N ALA A 66 -12.65 16.38 -6.91
CA ALA A 66 -13.57 17.25 -6.17
C ALA A 66 -12.90 18.56 -5.75
N GLN A 67 -11.59 18.53 -5.49
CA GLN A 67 -10.78 19.70 -5.19
C GLN A 67 -9.41 19.57 -5.87
N PRO A 68 -9.01 20.51 -6.75
CA PRO A 68 -7.70 20.48 -7.39
C PRO A 68 -6.60 20.93 -6.41
N TRP A 69 -5.33 20.70 -6.81
CA TRP A 69 -4.18 21.22 -6.07
C TRP A 69 -4.27 22.73 -5.85
N THR A 70 -4.04 23.15 -4.62
CA THR A 70 -3.76 24.54 -4.25
C THR A 70 -2.26 24.74 -4.22
N MET A 71 -1.74 25.54 -5.15
CA MET A 71 -0.32 25.85 -5.26
C MET A 71 0.06 26.90 -4.20
N LEU A 72 0.87 26.49 -3.24
CA LEU A 72 1.48 27.36 -2.23
C LEU A 72 2.89 27.64 -2.76
N GLY A 73 3.23 28.89 -3.08
CA GLY A 73 4.50 29.24 -3.75
C GLY A 73 5.76 28.51 -3.22
N GLU A 74 6.83 28.50 -4.01
CA GLU A 74 8.06 27.70 -3.75
C GLU A 74 7.93 26.19 -3.98
N GLY A 75 6.96 25.75 -4.80
CA GLY A 75 6.83 24.36 -5.25
C GLY A 75 6.09 23.45 -4.27
N ALA A 76 5.43 24.01 -3.26
CA ALA A 76 4.53 23.28 -2.39
C ALA A 76 3.10 23.25 -2.97
N CYS A 77 2.38 22.16 -2.72
CA CYS A 77 0.96 22.07 -3.05
C CYS A 77 0.20 21.39 -1.93
N THR A 78 -1.11 21.63 -1.85
CA THR A 78 -1.97 20.97 -0.88
C THR A 78 -3.40 20.86 -1.39
N GLY A 79 -4.21 20.04 -0.73
CA GLY A 79 -5.66 20.06 -0.89
C GLY A 79 -6.21 19.37 -2.14
N LEU A 80 -5.43 18.54 -2.86
CA LEU A 80 -6.03 17.65 -3.84
C LEU A 80 -6.99 16.69 -3.13
N ARG A 81 -8.22 16.62 -3.62
CA ARG A 81 -9.23 15.65 -3.15
C ARG A 81 -9.87 14.97 -4.34
N VAL A 82 -9.77 13.64 -4.36
CA VAL A 82 -10.34 12.79 -5.40
C VAL A 82 -11.49 12.00 -4.79
N GLU A 83 -12.67 12.07 -5.41
CA GLU A 83 -13.90 11.49 -4.89
C GLU A 83 -14.51 10.49 -5.88
N VAL A 84 -15.27 9.55 -5.33
CA VAL A 84 -16.09 8.59 -6.05
C VAL A 84 -17.55 9.03 -5.96
N ASP A 85 -18.21 9.16 -7.10
CA ASP A 85 -19.67 9.32 -7.19
C ASP A 85 -20.28 8.01 -7.72
N LEU A 86 -21.29 7.48 -7.03
CA LEU A 86 -22.08 6.34 -7.53
C LEU A 86 -23.40 6.83 -8.11
N GLU A 87 -23.73 6.39 -9.33
CA GLU A 87 -24.94 6.83 -10.06
C GLU A 87 -26.22 6.44 -9.33
N SER A 88 -26.26 5.22 -8.77
CA SER A 88 -27.44 4.70 -8.07
C SER A 88 -27.54 5.18 -6.61
N SER A 89 -26.48 5.73 -6.04
CA SER A 89 -26.44 6.13 -4.63
C SER A 89 -25.34 7.17 -4.36
N PRO A 90 -25.55 8.46 -4.71
CA PRO A 90 -24.56 9.50 -4.50
C PRO A 90 -24.11 9.65 -3.04
N ALA A 91 -24.99 9.36 -2.08
CA ALA A 91 -24.68 9.39 -0.65
C ALA A 91 -23.69 8.31 -0.18
N GLN A 92 -23.43 7.28 -1.00
CA GLN A 92 -22.39 6.27 -0.75
C GLN A 92 -21.06 6.64 -1.43
N GLY A 93 -21.01 7.77 -2.13
CA GLY A 93 -19.78 8.36 -2.63
C GLY A 93 -18.89 8.90 -1.49
N GLY A 94 -17.68 9.31 -1.85
CA GLY A 94 -16.70 9.84 -0.90
C GLY A 94 -15.28 9.80 -1.43
N GLU A 95 -14.31 10.15 -0.60
CA GLU A 95 -12.90 10.20 -0.98
C GLU A 95 -12.39 8.83 -1.43
N LEU A 96 -11.77 8.77 -2.62
CA LEU A 96 -11.22 7.54 -3.18
C LEU A 96 -10.12 7.00 -2.25
N PRO A 97 -10.25 5.77 -1.73
CA PRO A 97 -9.17 5.15 -0.96
C PRO A 97 -7.91 5.01 -1.81
N ALA A 98 -6.87 5.73 -1.39
CA ALA A 98 -5.58 5.76 -2.06
C ALA A 98 -4.44 5.37 -1.10
N ARG A 99 -3.33 4.96 -1.70
CA ARG A 99 -2.03 4.85 -1.03
C ARG A 99 -1.02 5.62 -1.85
N GLU A 100 -0.05 6.19 -1.17
CA GLU A 100 1.12 6.71 -1.85
C GLU A 100 1.86 5.53 -2.53
N LEU A 101 2.47 5.79 -3.67
CA LEU A 101 3.30 4.86 -4.45
C LEU A 101 4.79 5.25 -4.34
N ASP A 102 5.03 6.55 -4.36
CA ASP A 102 6.29 7.21 -4.01
C ASP A 102 5.92 8.47 -3.20
N TYR A 103 6.92 9.23 -2.76
CA TYR A 103 6.75 10.49 -2.05
C TYR A 103 5.69 11.38 -2.74
N GLU A 104 4.60 11.66 -2.01
CA GLU A 104 3.48 12.51 -2.45
C GLU A 104 2.80 12.05 -3.76
N THR A 105 2.98 10.79 -4.16
CA THR A 105 2.42 10.24 -5.41
C THR A 105 1.28 9.27 -5.10
N PRO A 106 0.01 9.72 -5.04
CA PRO A 106 -1.11 8.85 -4.74
C PRO A 106 -1.45 7.89 -5.89
N ALA A 107 -1.91 6.70 -5.54
CA ALA A 107 -2.36 5.66 -6.44
C ALA A 107 -3.58 4.93 -5.85
N ALA A 108 -4.46 4.46 -6.73
CA ALA A 108 -5.64 3.71 -6.33
C ALA A 108 -5.26 2.30 -5.84
N ILE A 109 -5.94 1.83 -4.80
CA ILE A 109 -5.74 0.49 -4.24
C ILE A 109 -6.42 -0.54 -5.15
N VAL A 110 -5.65 -1.46 -5.72
CA VAL A 110 -6.15 -2.53 -6.58
C VAL A 110 -6.38 -3.80 -5.75
N LEU A 111 -7.60 -4.33 -5.85
CA LEU A 111 -8.05 -5.56 -5.19
C LEU A 111 -8.08 -6.77 -6.14
N GLU A 112 -8.11 -6.51 -7.45
CA GLU A 112 -8.06 -7.53 -8.49
C GLU A 112 -7.55 -6.94 -9.80
N ALA A 113 -6.64 -7.64 -10.48
CA ALA A 113 -6.10 -7.23 -11.78
C ALA A 113 -6.49 -8.22 -12.90
N GLN A 114 -7.18 -7.72 -13.92
CA GLN A 114 -7.46 -8.42 -15.18
C GLN A 114 -7.17 -7.48 -16.36
N PRO A 115 -5.88 -7.20 -16.67
CA PRO A 115 -5.52 -6.16 -17.63
C PRO A 115 -6.31 -6.24 -18.95
N PRO A 116 -6.85 -5.11 -19.45
CA PRO A 116 -6.66 -3.72 -18.98
C PRO A 116 -7.62 -3.28 -17.85
N TRP A 117 -8.39 -4.19 -17.27
CA TRP A 117 -9.37 -3.90 -16.23
C TRP A 117 -8.80 -4.12 -14.83
N TYR A 118 -9.13 -3.21 -13.91
CA TYR A 118 -8.68 -3.27 -12.53
C TYR A 118 -9.85 -3.02 -11.59
N ARG A 119 -10.02 -3.90 -10.60
CA ARG A 119 -10.99 -3.69 -9.54
C ARG A 119 -10.33 -2.88 -8.42
N VAL A 120 -10.79 -1.66 -8.22
CA VAL A 120 -10.25 -0.73 -7.22
C VAL A 120 -11.12 -0.67 -5.97
N GLN A 121 -10.51 -0.39 -4.83
CA GLN A 121 -11.21 -0.12 -3.59
C GLN A 121 -11.98 1.21 -3.67
N MET A 122 -13.19 1.22 -3.15
CA MET A 122 -14.05 2.41 -3.03
C MET A 122 -14.31 2.70 -1.54
N PRO A 123 -14.85 3.88 -1.16
CA PRO A 123 -15.26 4.16 0.22
C PRO A 123 -16.17 3.05 0.77
N THR A 124 -17.05 2.54 -0.09
CA THR A 124 -17.88 1.38 0.17
C THR A 124 -17.71 0.35 -0.95
N GLY A 125 -17.11 -0.80 -0.65
CA GLY A 125 -16.95 -1.90 -1.59
C GLY A 125 -15.86 -1.67 -2.64
N SER A 126 -16.15 -2.03 -3.90
CA SER A 126 -15.17 -1.97 -4.99
C SER A 126 -15.86 -1.88 -6.35
N ALA A 127 -15.16 -1.35 -7.35
CA ALA A 127 -15.65 -1.25 -8.72
C ALA A 127 -14.51 -1.48 -9.73
N TRP A 128 -14.89 -1.82 -10.96
CA TRP A 128 -13.94 -2.00 -12.05
C TRP A 128 -13.72 -0.69 -12.78
N LEU A 129 -12.49 -0.40 -13.16
CA LEU A 129 -12.17 0.67 -14.12
C LEU A 129 -11.32 0.11 -15.25
N LEU A 130 -11.44 0.72 -16.41
CA LEU A 130 -10.60 0.44 -17.57
C LEU A 130 -9.40 1.37 -17.53
N ALA A 131 -8.20 0.80 -17.42
CA ALA A 131 -6.97 1.59 -17.41
C ALA A 131 -6.74 2.30 -18.76
N SER A 132 -6.33 3.56 -18.69
CA SER A 132 -5.81 4.32 -19.82
C SER A 132 -4.40 3.84 -20.19
N THR A 133 -3.88 4.29 -21.34
CA THR A 133 -2.48 4.01 -21.73
C THR A 133 -1.44 4.74 -20.87
N ARG A 134 -1.87 5.67 -20.00
CA ARG A 134 -1.00 6.40 -19.06
C ARG A 134 -1.04 5.83 -17.65
N ASP A 135 -1.99 4.93 -17.39
CA ASP A 135 -2.13 4.32 -16.09
C ASP A 135 -1.11 3.19 -15.97
N HIS A 136 -0.43 3.14 -14.83
CA HIS A 136 0.61 2.16 -14.55
C HIS A 136 0.22 1.33 -13.33
N TYR A 137 0.07 0.02 -13.54
CA TYR A 137 -0.18 -0.93 -12.48
C TYR A 137 1.12 -1.41 -11.87
N HIS A 138 1.24 -1.27 -10.55
CA HIS A 138 2.37 -1.72 -9.73
C HIS A 138 1.91 -2.90 -8.87
N PRO A 139 2.27 -4.15 -9.23
CA PRO A 139 1.92 -5.33 -8.45
C PRO A 139 2.51 -5.26 -7.04
N LEU A 140 1.80 -5.78 -6.05
CA LEU A 140 2.25 -5.79 -4.64
C LEU A 140 3.63 -6.44 -4.47
N ALA A 141 3.94 -7.48 -5.25
CA ALA A 141 5.23 -8.14 -5.22
C ALA A 141 6.39 -7.17 -5.54
N GLU A 142 6.21 -6.31 -6.55
CA GLU A 142 7.19 -5.31 -6.98
C GLU A 142 7.33 -4.18 -5.93
N LEU A 143 6.19 -3.69 -5.43
CA LEU A 143 6.15 -2.66 -4.39
C LEU A 143 6.93 -3.08 -3.13
N LEU A 144 6.80 -4.35 -2.74
CA LEU A 144 7.47 -4.88 -1.55
C LEU A 144 8.98 -5.09 -1.75
N THR A 145 9.43 -5.42 -2.97
CA THR A 145 10.86 -5.58 -3.27
C THR A 145 11.61 -4.26 -3.32
N ASP A 146 10.94 -3.18 -3.71
CA ASP A 146 11.57 -1.87 -3.86
C ASP A 146 11.54 -1.04 -2.58
N GLY A 147 10.49 -1.20 -1.78
CA GLY A 147 10.26 -0.48 -0.53
C GLY A 147 11.04 -0.99 0.68
N LEU A 148 11.13 -0.14 1.72
CA LEU A 148 11.46 -0.60 3.06
C LEU A 148 10.25 -1.31 3.66
N SER A 149 10.49 -2.47 4.28
CA SER A 149 9.43 -3.30 4.85
C SER A 149 9.70 -3.59 6.31
N TYR A 150 8.64 -3.81 7.08
CA TYR A 150 8.70 -4.17 8.49
C TYR A 150 7.78 -5.35 8.78
N ILE A 151 8.14 -6.15 9.79
CA ILE A 151 7.26 -7.22 10.28
C ILE A 151 6.06 -6.59 11.00
N ALA A 152 4.86 -6.81 10.48
CA ALA A 152 3.63 -6.23 11.02
C ALA A 152 2.81 -7.21 11.89
N ALA A 153 3.19 -8.49 11.92
CA ALA A 153 2.44 -9.54 12.61
C ALA A 153 3.37 -10.33 13.55
N PRO A 154 2.97 -10.55 14.82
CA PRO A 154 3.79 -11.25 15.81
C PRO A 154 3.82 -12.78 15.61
N ASP A 155 2.85 -13.33 14.88
CA ASP A 155 2.62 -14.75 14.62
C ASP A 155 3.13 -15.20 13.24
N LEU A 156 4.11 -14.46 12.71
CA LEU A 156 4.71 -14.73 11.43
C LEU A 156 5.44 -16.09 11.45
N VAL A 157 5.00 -17.00 10.58
CA VAL A 157 5.67 -18.30 10.39
C VAL A 157 6.71 -18.15 9.28
N THR A 158 7.78 -18.95 9.35
CA THR A 158 8.90 -18.90 8.40
C THR A 158 9.10 -20.27 7.76
N TRP A 159 9.63 -20.31 6.54
CA TRP A 159 9.86 -21.54 5.78
C TRP A 159 11.22 -21.45 5.07
N ASP A 160 11.88 -22.59 4.89
CA ASP A 160 13.14 -22.65 4.12
C ASP A 160 12.91 -22.52 2.61
N HIS A 161 11.73 -22.94 2.14
CA HIS A 161 11.23 -22.76 0.76
C HIS A 161 9.71 -22.93 0.75
N PRO A 162 9.00 -22.46 -0.31
CA PRO A 162 7.56 -22.70 -0.43
C PRO A 162 7.24 -24.20 -0.41
N GLN A 163 6.24 -24.59 0.37
CA GLN A 163 5.87 -25.99 0.70
C GLN A 163 6.86 -26.74 1.62
N GLY A 164 7.91 -26.09 2.11
CA GLY A 164 8.81 -26.66 3.10
C GLY A 164 8.16 -26.85 4.48
N LYS A 165 8.96 -27.29 5.47
CA LYS A 165 8.48 -27.34 6.85
C LYS A 165 8.45 -25.93 7.45
N PRO A 166 7.38 -25.57 8.18
CA PRO A 166 7.36 -24.33 8.92
C PRO A 166 8.41 -24.38 10.03
N SER A 167 9.18 -23.31 10.15
CA SER A 167 10.03 -23.00 11.28
C SER A 167 9.37 -21.90 12.10
N ALA A 168 9.25 -22.13 13.40
CA ALA A 168 8.78 -21.12 14.34
C ALA A 168 9.93 -20.15 14.61
N SER A 169 9.85 -18.97 14.01
CA SER A 169 10.72 -17.85 14.37
C SER A 169 9.83 -16.73 14.89
N SER A 170 10.03 -16.31 16.13
CA SER A 170 9.35 -15.12 16.66
C SER A 170 10.21 -13.89 16.38
N TRP A 171 9.73 -13.01 15.51
CA TRP A 171 10.35 -11.71 15.30
C TRP A 171 9.46 -10.61 15.86
N PRO A 172 10.00 -9.59 16.54
CA PRO A 172 9.20 -8.46 17.02
C PRO A 172 8.48 -7.75 15.87
N VAL A 173 7.27 -7.27 16.13
CA VAL A 173 6.61 -6.30 15.26
C VAL A 173 7.47 -5.05 15.15
N GLY A 174 7.56 -4.47 13.97
CA GLY A 174 8.46 -3.36 13.65
C GLY A 174 9.89 -3.77 13.31
N THR A 175 10.22 -5.07 13.28
CA THR A 175 11.54 -5.52 12.83
C THR A 175 11.75 -5.16 11.36
N PRO A 176 12.81 -4.41 11.00
CA PRO A 176 13.08 -4.04 9.62
C PRO A 176 13.53 -5.26 8.81
N VAL A 177 12.98 -5.38 7.61
CA VAL A 177 13.32 -6.44 6.67
C VAL A 177 13.57 -5.87 5.29
N ASN A 178 14.49 -6.50 4.56
CA ASN A 178 14.64 -6.26 3.13
C ASN A 178 14.05 -7.43 2.37
N VAL A 179 13.02 -7.19 1.57
CA VAL A 179 12.48 -8.19 0.64
C VAL A 179 13.48 -8.34 -0.52
N ARG A 180 13.95 -9.57 -0.72
CA ARG A 180 14.95 -9.92 -1.74
C ARG A 180 14.31 -10.51 -2.99
N ASP A 181 13.18 -11.17 -2.82
CA ASP A 181 12.40 -11.79 -3.90
C ASP A 181 10.94 -11.90 -3.46
N ALA A 182 10.03 -11.85 -4.42
CA ALA A 182 8.59 -11.95 -4.19
C ALA A 182 7.96 -12.75 -5.33
N ARG A 183 7.21 -13.80 -4.98
CA ARG A 183 6.56 -14.66 -5.98
C ARG A 183 5.21 -15.15 -5.52
N VAL A 184 4.26 -15.21 -6.44
CA VAL A 184 2.98 -15.87 -6.20
C VAL A 184 3.14 -17.35 -6.52
N PHE A 185 2.73 -18.21 -5.59
CA PHE A 185 2.73 -19.65 -5.76
C PHE A 185 1.53 -20.25 -5.03
N ALA A 186 0.68 -20.99 -5.76
CA ALA A 186 -0.59 -21.52 -5.27
C ALA A 186 -1.46 -20.44 -4.60
N ASP A 187 -1.74 -19.36 -5.32
CA ASP A 187 -2.55 -18.20 -4.90
C ASP A 187 -2.06 -17.52 -3.60
N THR A 188 -0.80 -17.73 -3.24
CA THR A 188 -0.19 -17.13 -2.06
C THR A 188 1.06 -16.36 -2.44
N LEU A 189 1.20 -15.14 -1.92
CA LEU A 189 2.41 -14.34 -2.05
C LEU A 189 3.47 -14.83 -1.05
N TRP A 190 4.58 -15.32 -1.58
CA TRP A 190 5.75 -15.72 -0.83
C TRP A 190 6.84 -14.66 -0.98
N LEU A 191 7.42 -14.27 0.14
CA LEU A 191 8.49 -13.26 0.20
C LEU A 191 9.76 -13.92 0.71
N ARG A 192 10.87 -13.79 -0.02
CA ARG A 192 12.19 -14.06 0.55
C ARG A 192 12.67 -12.78 1.21
N VAL A 193 12.96 -12.84 2.50
CA VAL A 193 13.40 -11.65 3.25
C VAL A 193 14.77 -11.84 3.88
N GLU A 194 15.46 -10.73 4.05
CA GLU A 194 16.61 -10.61 4.93
C GLU A 194 16.22 -9.77 6.14
N ILE A 195 16.44 -10.31 7.34
CA ILE A 195 16.20 -9.59 8.59
C ILE A 195 17.34 -8.61 8.82
N LEU A 196 17.00 -7.34 9.05
CA LEU A 196 17.97 -6.28 9.29
C LEU A 196 18.10 -6.02 10.80
N SER A 197 19.30 -5.66 11.25
CA SER A 197 19.52 -5.27 12.64
C SER A 197 19.03 -3.86 12.96
N HIS A 198 18.91 -2.99 11.95
CA HIS A 198 18.51 -1.58 12.06
C HIS A 198 17.80 -1.14 10.77
N SER A 199 16.92 -0.14 10.87
CA SER A 199 16.35 0.50 9.67
C SER A 199 17.35 1.46 9.04
N VAL A 200 17.23 1.67 7.73
CA VAL A 200 17.95 2.76 7.03
C VAL A 200 17.51 4.13 7.57
N CYS A 201 16.30 4.22 8.12
CA CYS A 201 15.76 5.43 8.73
C CYS A 201 16.33 5.67 10.15
N ASP A 202 17.00 4.68 10.77
CA ASP A 202 17.64 4.80 12.10
C ASP A 202 19.11 5.26 12.03
N ALA A 203 19.66 5.43 10.82
CA ALA A 203 21.05 5.85 10.69
C ALA A 203 21.22 7.23 11.34
N PRO A 204 22.17 7.41 12.28
CA PRO A 204 22.45 8.73 12.83
C PRO A 204 22.76 9.66 11.66
N ARG A 205 22.11 10.84 11.63
CA ARG A 205 22.41 11.89 10.65
C ARG A 205 23.89 12.20 10.74
N ALA A 206 24.68 11.61 9.86
CA ALA A 206 26.10 11.78 9.86
C ALA A 206 26.39 13.22 9.42
N THR A 207 26.66 14.09 10.38
CA THR A 207 26.98 15.50 10.17
C THR A 207 28.39 15.70 9.61
N ASP A 208 29.19 14.64 9.49
CA ASP A 208 30.53 14.67 8.88
C ASP A 208 30.86 13.39 8.06
N ARG A 209 31.96 13.46 7.29
CA ARG A 209 32.47 12.35 6.44
C ARG A 209 32.91 11.11 7.23
N ALA A 210 33.22 11.26 8.53
CA ALA A 210 33.63 10.14 9.38
C ALA A 210 32.40 9.33 9.85
N GLY A 211 31.31 10.02 10.20
CA GLY A 211 30.02 9.43 10.51
C GLY A 211 29.40 8.67 9.33
N GLN A 212 29.58 9.17 8.11
CA GLN A 212 29.10 8.49 6.89
C GLN A 212 29.84 7.17 6.65
N ARG A 213 31.16 7.12 6.90
CA ARG A 213 31.97 5.89 6.80
C ARG A 213 31.66 4.88 7.90
N LEU A 214 31.27 5.34 9.09
CA LEU A 214 30.85 4.48 10.19
C LEU A 214 29.46 3.90 9.93
N ALA A 215 28.47 4.71 9.53
CA ALA A 215 27.13 4.25 9.14
C ALA A 215 27.19 3.20 8.01
N ALA A 216 28.05 3.41 7.01
CA ALA A 216 28.31 2.44 5.94
C ALA A 216 28.99 1.14 6.42
N ARG A 217 29.75 1.18 7.53
CA ARG A 217 30.37 0.01 8.17
C ARG A 217 29.39 -0.73 9.09
N THR A 218 28.51 -0.04 9.81
CA THR A 218 27.51 -0.67 10.69
C THR A 218 26.43 -1.38 9.88
N TYR A 219 26.10 -0.88 8.67
CA TYR A 219 25.22 -1.55 7.70
C TYR A 219 25.78 -2.89 7.16
N ARG A 220 27.04 -3.24 7.45
CA ARG A 220 27.68 -4.49 6.99
C ARG A 220 27.59 -5.66 7.97
N GLN A 221 26.93 -5.54 9.13
CA GLN A 221 26.57 -6.73 9.92
C GLN A 221 25.35 -7.43 9.31
N ARG A 222 25.56 -8.02 8.13
CA ARG A 222 24.57 -8.82 7.41
C ARG A 222 24.58 -10.23 7.98
N ARG A 223 23.52 -10.63 8.67
CA ARG A 223 23.12 -12.03 8.65
C ARG A 223 22.11 -12.16 7.53
N ALA A 224 22.60 -12.55 6.36
CA ALA A 224 21.73 -13.08 5.32
C ALA A 224 21.16 -14.39 5.89
N VAL A 225 19.95 -14.31 6.42
CA VAL A 225 19.16 -15.49 6.70
C VAL A 225 18.24 -15.65 5.50
N ASP A 226 18.45 -16.71 4.73
CA ASP A 226 17.59 -17.06 3.61
C ASP A 226 16.26 -17.57 4.16
N LEU A 227 15.38 -16.63 4.48
CA LEU A 227 14.09 -16.91 5.09
C LEU A 227 13.00 -16.66 4.05
N VAL A 228 12.19 -17.68 3.76
CA VAL A 228 10.98 -17.52 2.97
C VAL A 228 9.81 -17.33 3.94
N LEU A 229 9.23 -16.16 3.92
CA LEU A 229 8.05 -15.80 4.68
C LEU A 229 6.79 -16.04 3.84
N LEU A 230 5.85 -16.80 4.42
CA LEU A 230 4.45 -16.70 4.01
C LEU A 230 3.91 -15.43 4.65
N ALA A 231 3.80 -14.38 3.87
CA ALA A 231 3.09 -13.20 4.29
C ALA A 231 1.59 -13.49 4.23
N ARG A 232 0.98 -13.93 5.34
CA ARG A 232 -0.36 -13.41 5.67
C ARG A 232 -0.17 -12.00 6.23
N LEU A 233 0.36 -11.08 5.42
CA LEU A 233 0.50 -9.66 5.77
C LEU A 233 -0.87 -8.97 5.68
N LEU A 234 -1.87 -9.50 6.37
CA LEU A 234 -3.16 -8.83 6.58
C LEU A 234 -3.04 -7.86 7.76
N LYS A 235 -2.09 -6.92 7.64
CA LYS A 235 -2.09 -5.60 8.29
C LYS A 235 -0.91 -4.70 7.86
N ALA A 236 -0.25 -4.95 6.72
CA ALA A 236 0.85 -4.08 6.29
C ALA A 236 0.37 -2.76 5.66
N ALA A 237 -0.91 -2.66 5.27
CA ALA A 237 -1.42 -1.47 4.59
C ALA A 237 -1.77 -0.30 5.52
N ALA A 238 -1.64 -0.43 6.85
CA ALA A 238 -1.99 0.66 7.77
C ALA A 238 -0.85 1.64 8.05
N GLU A 239 0.42 1.24 7.83
CA GLU A 239 1.60 2.04 8.21
C GLU A 239 2.72 1.93 7.16
N TRP A 240 2.36 1.89 5.88
CA TRP A 240 3.35 2.11 4.82
C TRP A 240 3.80 3.57 4.88
N SER A 241 5.04 3.81 5.33
CA SER A 241 5.71 5.11 5.29
C SER A 241 6.78 5.07 4.20
N PRO A 242 6.73 5.93 3.16
CA PRO A 242 7.76 5.98 2.14
C PRO A 242 9.05 6.57 2.73
N CYS A 243 9.93 5.71 3.23
CA CYS A 243 11.37 5.99 3.26
C CYS A 243 11.95 5.49 1.93
N SER A 244 12.06 6.35 0.91
CA SER A 244 12.73 5.99 -0.34
C SER A 244 14.21 5.68 -0.08
N LYS A 245 14.78 4.66 -0.75
CA LYS A 245 16.25 4.44 -0.72
C LYS A 245 16.96 5.72 -1.19
N PRO A 246 18.08 6.13 -0.58
CA PRO A 246 18.82 7.30 -1.05
C PRO A 246 19.27 7.05 -2.50
N ARG A 247 18.90 7.97 -3.42
CA ARG A 247 19.43 8.00 -4.79
C ARG A 247 20.95 8.25 -4.75
N PRO A 248 21.73 7.81 -5.76
CA PRO A 248 23.18 8.01 -5.80
C PRO A 248 23.62 9.49 -5.84
N GLU A 249 22.69 10.44 -6.03
CA GLU A 249 22.94 11.87 -5.86
C GLU A 249 22.72 12.30 -4.41
N ASN A 250 23.73 12.13 -3.56
CA ASN A 250 24.08 12.93 -2.37
C ASN A 250 22.98 13.61 -1.50
N ARG A 251 21.75 13.11 -1.47
CA ARG A 251 20.68 13.61 -0.60
C ARG A 251 20.40 12.58 0.51
N PRO A 252 20.33 12.99 1.79
CA PRO A 252 19.95 12.09 2.86
C PRO A 252 18.52 11.60 2.65
N ALA A 253 18.23 10.37 3.06
CA ALA A 253 16.85 9.87 3.13
C ALA A 253 16.05 10.80 4.05
N ILE A 254 14.97 11.39 3.54
CA ILE A 254 14.04 12.20 4.32
C ILE A 254 12.85 11.30 4.62
N CYS A 255 12.69 10.96 5.90
CA CYS A 255 11.55 10.25 6.41
C CYS A 255 10.58 11.32 6.93
N SER A 256 9.58 11.68 6.12
CA SER A 256 8.51 12.57 6.59
C SER A 256 7.41 11.72 7.23
N PRO A 257 6.97 12.01 8.47
CA PRO A 257 5.70 11.47 8.95
C PRO A 257 4.58 12.10 8.13
N VAL A 258 3.87 11.30 7.33
CA VAL A 258 2.59 11.72 6.74
C VAL A 258 1.57 11.78 7.87
N MET A 259 1.20 12.99 8.27
CA MET A 259 0.06 13.23 9.15
C MET A 259 -1.21 12.82 8.39
N MET A 260 -1.96 11.84 8.91
CA MET A 260 -3.36 11.69 8.55
C MET A 260 -4.08 13.00 8.92
N MET A 261 -4.59 13.72 7.94
CA MET A 261 -5.49 14.85 8.18
C MET A 261 -6.83 14.31 8.68
N SER A 262 -6.96 14.14 10.00
CA SER A 262 -8.25 14.00 10.66
C SER A 262 -8.70 15.38 11.12
N SER A 263 -9.58 16.05 10.36
CA SER A 263 -10.26 17.24 10.85
C SER A 263 -11.44 16.81 11.72
N SER A 264 -11.18 16.52 12.99
CA SER A 264 -12.22 16.48 14.01
C SER A 264 -12.72 17.91 14.23
N GLY A 265 -13.87 18.21 13.64
CA GLY A 265 -14.61 19.45 13.86
C GLY A 265 -15.01 19.57 15.33
N THR A 266 -14.21 20.30 16.11
CA THR A 266 -14.63 20.81 17.41
C THR A 266 -15.42 22.08 17.17
N LYS A 267 -16.74 22.00 17.40
CA LYS A 267 -17.62 23.17 17.52
C LYS A 267 -17.11 24.02 18.68
N GLN A 268 -16.42 25.11 18.37
CA GLN A 268 -16.17 26.19 19.30
C GLN A 268 -17.47 26.99 19.41
N LEU A 269 -18.21 26.76 20.49
CA LEU A 269 -19.36 27.57 20.86
C LEU A 269 -18.89 29.00 21.16
N ASP A 270 -19.43 29.95 20.40
CA ASP A 270 -19.39 31.37 20.70
C ASP A 270 -19.94 31.64 22.11
N ARG A 271 -19.08 32.12 23.00
CA ARG A 271 -19.49 32.85 24.20
C ARG A 271 -19.47 34.34 23.86
N ASN A 272 -20.64 34.85 23.48
CA ASN A 272 -20.92 36.29 23.51
C ASN A 272 -21.01 36.76 24.96
N ASN A 273 -20.16 37.73 25.31
CA ASN A 273 -20.37 38.64 26.43
C ASN A 273 -21.28 39.77 25.95
N GLN A 274 -22.36 40.06 26.69
CA GLN A 274 -22.66 41.40 27.24
C GLN A 274 -23.99 41.40 28.01
N TRP A 275 -23.89 41.88 29.27
CA TRP A 275 -24.90 42.12 30.32
C TRP A 275 -25.39 40.92 31.11
#